data_AF-A0A5C6XG94-F1
#
_entry.id   AF-A0A5C6XG94-F1
#
_cell.length_a   1.000
_cell.length_b   1.000
_cell.length_c   1.000
_cell.angle_alpha   90.00
_cell.angle_beta   90.00
_cell.angle_gamma   90.00
#
_symmetry.space_group_name_H-M   'P 1'
#
loop_
_entity.id
_entity.type
_entity.pdbx_description
1 polymer ?
#
loop_
_entity_poly.entity_id
_entity_poly.type
_entity_poly.pdbx_seq_one_letter_code
_entity_poly.pdbx_strand_id
1 'polypeptide(L)'
;MKICDGDVAAWMVEKLAADSVLHQDEAATIIKVRFGDGFVYINENGNLGISKSVLRVFRRLTMPDVVWDRGERYWRYKHDYEKNSNRSMK
;
A
#
# COMPACT_ATOMS: atom_id res chain seq x y z
N MET A 1 16.92 -14.31 -10.00
CA MET A 1 16.58 -12.87 -9.92
C MET A 1 16.04 -12.62 -8.52
N LYS A 2 16.56 -11.62 -7.79
CA LYS A 2 16.16 -11.35 -6.39
C LYS A 2 14.99 -10.35 -6.39
N ILE A 3 13.86 -10.71 -5.79
CA ILE A 3 12.72 -9.80 -5.59
C ILE A 3 13.14 -8.70 -4.60
N CYS A 4 12.76 -7.46 -4.88
CA CYS A 4 13.02 -6.29 -4.05
C CYS A 4 11.73 -5.57 -3.65
N ASP A 5 11.84 -4.58 -2.76
CA ASP A 5 10.69 -3.78 -2.31
C ASP A 5 9.95 -3.10 -3.48
N GLY A 6 10.67 -2.77 -4.55
CA GLY A 6 10.13 -2.15 -5.76
C GLY A 6 9.18 -3.07 -6.52
N ASP A 7 9.50 -4.35 -6.63
CA ASP A 7 8.66 -5.33 -7.32
C ASP A 7 7.34 -5.53 -6.56
N VAL A 8 7.42 -5.61 -5.23
CA VAL A 8 6.23 -5.76 -4.37
C VAL A 8 5.38 -4.51 -4.40
N ALA A 9 5.99 -3.33 -4.34
CA ALA A 9 5.28 -2.06 -4.45
C ALA A 9 4.61 -1.87 -5.82
N ALA A 10 5.27 -2.27 -6.90
CA ALA A 10 4.68 -2.24 -8.25
C ALA A 10 3.44 -3.13 -8.32
N TRP A 11 3.51 -4.35 -7.77
CA TRP A 11 2.34 -5.22 -7.68
C TRP A 11 1.19 -4.58 -6.87
N MET A 12 1.48 -3.90 -5.75
CA MET A 12 0.44 -3.19 -5.00
C MET A 12 -0.23 -2.09 -5.84
N VAL A 13 0.51 -1.38 -6.70
CA VAL A 13 -0.05 -0.38 -7.62
C VAL A 13 -0.98 -1.04 -8.63
N GLU A 14 -0.56 -2.14 -9.25
CA GLU A 14 -1.37 -2.90 -10.21
C GLU A 14 -2.67 -3.41 -9.58
N LYS A 15 -2.57 -3.97 -8.37
CA LYS A 15 -3.73 -4.49 -7.63
C LYS A 15 -4.70 -3.36 -7.27
N LEU A 16 -4.20 -2.22 -6.80
CA LEU A 16 -5.03 -1.05 -6.52
C LEU A 16 -5.70 -0.50 -7.78
N ALA A 17 -5.00 -0.48 -8.92
CA ALA A 17 -5.56 -0.04 -10.19
C ALA A 17 -6.68 -0.96 -10.69
N ALA A 18 -6.55 -2.27 -10.46
CA ALA A 18 -7.55 -3.27 -10.83
C ALA A 18 -8.80 -3.21 -9.95
N ASP A 19 -8.62 -3.10 -8.64
CA ASP A 19 -9.71 -3.27 -7.66
C ASP A 19 -10.29 -1.93 -7.16
N SER A 20 -9.68 -0.80 -7.54
CA SER A 20 -9.95 0.57 -7.05
C SER A 20 -9.70 0.81 -5.55
N VAL A 21 -9.73 -0.25 -4.75
CA VAL A 21 -9.37 -0.28 -3.33
C VAL A 21 -8.39 -1.42 -3.06
N LEU A 22 -7.52 -1.26 -2.06
CA LEU A 22 -6.58 -2.30 -1.65
C LEU A 22 -6.58 -2.41 -0.13
N HIS A 23 -7.20 -3.45 0.42
CA HIS A 23 -7.21 -3.71 1.85
C HIS A 23 -5.82 -4.14 2.35
N GLN A 24 -5.39 -3.60 3.50
CA GLN A 24 -4.04 -3.82 4.01
C GLN A 24 -3.77 -5.28 4.42
N ASP A 25 -4.76 -5.95 5.00
CA ASP A 25 -4.69 -7.35 5.44
C ASP A 25 -4.66 -8.32 4.24
N GLU A 26 -5.49 -8.07 3.23
CA GLU A 26 -5.47 -8.82 1.96
C GLU A 26 -4.10 -8.65 1.29
N ALA A 27 -3.63 -7.40 1.14
CA ALA A 27 -2.33 -7.10 0.56
C ALA A 27 -1.20 -7.79 1.33
N ALA A 28 -1.18 -7.72 2.67
CA ALA A 28 -0.16 -8.38 3.48
C ALA A 28 -0.17 -9.91 3.30
N THR A 29 -1.37 -10.51 3.24
CA THR A 29 -1.52 -11.96 3.02
C THR A 29 -0.99 -12.37 1.66
N ILE A 30 -1.37 -11.67 0.58
CA ILE A 30 -0.90 -11.98 -0.76
C ILE A 30 0.61 -11.75 -0.87
N ILE A 31 1.14 -10.67 -0.27
CA ILE A 31 2.58 -10.40 -0.28
C ILE A 31 3.37 -11.52 0.38
N LYS A 32 2.92 -11.99 1.55
CA LYS A 32 3.54 -13.12 2.26
C LYS A 32 3.56 -14.37 1.38
N VAL A 33 2.42 -14.71 0.76
CA VAL A 33 2.28 -15.92 -0.07
C VAL A 33 3.11 -15.83 -1.35
N ARG A 34 3.15 -14.66 -1.99
CA ARG A 34 3.70 -14.48 -3.35
C ARG A 34 5.17 -14.08 -3.37
N PHE A 35 5.60 -13.27 -2.40
CA PHE A 35 6.96 -12.70 -2.35
C PHE A 35 7.77 -13.13 -1.11
N GLY A 36 7.11 -13.68 -0.09
CA GLY A 36 7.74 -14.25 1.09
C GLY A 36 7.80 -13.32 2.31
N ASP A 37 8.29 -13.88 3.42
CA ASP A 37 8.27 -13.22 4.74
C ASP A 37 9.12 -11.95 4.83
N GLY A 38 10.09 -11.76 3.93
CA GLY A 38 10.96 -10.58 3.94
C GLY A 38 10.25 -9.25 3.68
N PHE A 39 9.00 -9.29 3.18
CA PHE A 39 8.22 -8.11 2.82
C PHE A 39 7.05 -7.84 3.77
N VAL A 40 6.91 -8.66 4.80
CA VAL A 40 5.86 -8.57 5.82
C VAL A 40 6.48 -8.63 7.21
N TYR A 41 5.66 -8.36 8.23
CA TYR A 41 6.04 -8.55 9.63
C TYR A 41 4.81 -8.92 10.45
N ILE A 42 5.04 -9.55 11.60
CA ILE A 42 4.01 -9.72 12.63
C ILE A 42 4.19 -8.58 13.63
N ASN A 43 3.13 -7.81 13.87
CA ASN A 43 3.17 -6.74 14.87
C ASN A 43 3.01 -7.29 16.29
N GLU A 44 3.14 -6.44 17.30
CA GLU A 44 3.04 -6.81 18.72
C GLU A 44 1.70 -7.49 19.09
N ASN A 45 0.64 -7.22 18.31
CA ASN A 45 -0.68 -7.79 18.49
C ASN A 45 -0.89 -9.10 17.70
N GLY A 46 0.16 -9.67 17.10
CA GLY A 46 0.08 -10.89 16.30
C GLY A 46 -0.49 -10.69 14.88
N ASN A 47 -0.75 -9.45 14.45
CA ASN A 47 -1.31 -9.18 13.13
C ASN A 47 -0.23 -9.10 12.04
N LEU A 48 -0.53 -9.67 10.88
CA LEU A 48 0.31 -9.55 9.69
C LEU A 48 0.23 -8.13 9.11
N GLY A 49 1.39 -7.54 8.85
CA GLY A 49 1.53 -6.21 8.26
C GLY A 49 2.56 -6.19 7.13
N ILE A 50 2.49 -5.15 6.29
CA ILE A 50 3.41 -4.95 5.16
C ILE A 50 4.64 -4.18 5.64
N SER A 51 5.83 -4.65 5.28
CA SER A 51 7.10 -4.01 5.65
C SER A 51 7.12 -2.51 5.33
N LYS A 52 7.76 -1.74 6.22
CA LYS A 52 7.87 -0.28 6.07
C LYS A 52 8.65 0.14 4.82
N SER A 53 9.55 -0.72 4.31
CA SER A 53 10.32 -0.46 3.09
C SER A 53 9.42 -0.51 1.86
N VAL A 54 8.61 -1.56 1.70
CA VAL A 54 7.61 -1.69 0.63
C VAL A 54 6.62 -0.53 0.66
N LEU A 55 6.03 -0.23 1.83
CA LEU A 55 5.07 0.87 1.96
C LEU A 55 5.65 2.24 1.57
N ARG A 56 6.94 2.46 1.81
CA ARG A 56 7.64 3.68 1.42
C ARG A 56 7.75 3.79 -0.10
N VAL A 57 8.10 2.70 -0.78
CA VAL A 57 8.19 2.68 -2.24
C VAL A 57 6.79 2.83 -2.86
N PHE A 58 5.80 2.08 -2.36
CA PHE A 58 4.41 2.16 -2.81
C PHE A 58 3.86 3.60 -2.71
N ARG A 59 4.08 4.26 -1.56
CA ARG A 59 3.67 5.67 -1.38
C ARG A 59 4.34 6.60 -2.39
N ARG A 60 5.64 6.42 -2.68
CA ARG A 60 6.35 7.22 -3.67
C ARG A 60 5.80 7.03 -5.08
N LEU A 61 5.34 5.83 -5.42
CA LEU A 61 4.78 5.51 -6.75
C LEU A 61 3.35 6.04 -6.94
N THR A 62 2.62 6.28 -5.84
CA THR A 62 1.17 6.55 -5.89
C THR A 62 0.78 7.94 -5.40
N MET A 63 1.70 8.69 -4.79
CA MET A 63 1.48 10.09 -4.47
C MET A 63 1.43 10.94 -5.75
N PRO A 64 0.56 11.96 -5.83
CA PRO A 64 -0.35 12.42 -4.77
C PRO A 64 -1.74 11.77 -4.78
N ASP A 65 -1.98 10.80 -5.67
CA ASP A 65 -3.31 10.36 -6.07
C ASP A 65 -3.95 9.32 -5.15
N VAL A 66 -3.17 8.61 -4.35
CA VAL A 66 -3.66 7.56 -3.46
C VAL A 66 -3.61 8.01 -2.00
N VAL A 67 -4.67 7.70 -1.27
CA VAL A 67 -4.80 7.92 0.17
C VAL A 67 -4.98 6.60 0.89
N TRP A 68 -4.57 6.56 2.15
CA TRP A 68 -4.84 5.45 3.06
C TRP A 68 -6.00 5.85 3.98
N ASP A 69 -7.08 5.08 3.95
CA ASP A 69 -8.18 5.24 4.90
C ASP A 69 -7.82 4.52 6.20
N ARG A 70 -7.68 5.27 7.29
CA ARG A 70 -7.30 4.70 8.60
C ARG A 70 -8.44 3.89 9.22
N GLY A 71 -9.70 4.27 8.99
CA GLY A 71 -10.86 3.59 9.56
C GLY A 71 -11.08 2.24 8.90
N GLU A 72 -11.10 2.25 7.56
CA GLU A 72 -11.37 1.05 6.76
C GLU A 72 -10.11 0.24 6.43
N ARG A 73 -8.93 0.80 6.70
CA ARG A 73 -7.61 0.15 6.53
C ARG A 73 -7.32 -0.32 5.10
N TYR A 74 -7.74 0.47 4.11
CA TYR A 74 -7.41 0.25 2.70
C TYR A 74 -6.76 1.48 2.06
N TRP A 75 -6.11 1.27 0.91
CA TRP A 75 -5.73 2.33 0.00
C TRP A 75 -6.79 2.53 -1.08
N ARG A 76 -7.01 3.78 -1.50
CA ARG A 76 -7.89 4.14 -2.61
C ARG A 76 -7.36 5.36 -3.36
N TYR A 77 -7.82 5.56 -4.59
CA TYR A 77 -7.61 6.83 -5.27
C TYR A 77 -8.43 7.95 -4.59
N LYS A 78 -7.85 9.16 -4.59
CA LYS A 78 -8.53 10.39 -4.21
C LYS A 78 -9.70 10.65 -5.13
N HIS A 79 -10.80 11.10 -4.54
CA HIS A 79 -11.88 11.68 -5.31
C HIS A 79 -11.47 13.06 -5.85
N ASP A 80 -12.13 13.51 -6.92
CA ASP A 80 -11.74 14.74 -7.60
C ASP A 80 -11.80 15.99 -6.70
N TYR A 81 -12.70 16.02 -5.72
CA TYR A 81 -12.76 17.12 -4.74
C TYR A 81 -11.58 17.12 -3.75
N GLU A 82 -10.97 15.95 -3.47
CA GLU A 82 -9.78 15.81 -2.61
C GLU A 82 -8.48 16.12 -3.37
N LYS A 83 -8.49 16.04 -4.70
CA LYS A 83 -7.35 16.44 -5.54
C LYS A 83 -7.14 17.95 -5.47
N ASN A 84 -8.23 18.72 -5.46
CA ASN A 84 -8.23 20.18 -5.44
C ASN A 84 -7.94 20.80 -4.05
N SER A 85 -8.07 20.04 -2.96
CA SER A 85 -7.84 20.54 -1.61
C SER A 85 -6.36 20.64 -1.21
N ASN A 86 -5.42 20.11 -2.01
CA ASN A 86 -3.98 20.12 -1.68
C ASN A 86 -3.28 21.46 -1.99
N ARG A 87 -4.02 22.57 -2.11
CA ARG A 87 -3.50 23.94 -1.94
C ARG A 87 -3.79 24.43 -0.52
N SER A 88 -3.19 23.80 0.48
CA SER A 88 -2.94 24.43 1.79
C SER A 88 -2.07 23.54 2.66
N MET A 89 -0.88 24.07 3.00
CA MET A 89 -0.15 23.95 4.27
C MET A 89 0.19 22.52 4.75
N LYS A 90 1.41 22.16 5.14
CA LYS A 90 2.55 22.92 5.65
C LYS A 90 3.73 21.94 5.72
#